data_AF-A0A931CQ29-F1
#
_entry.id   AF-A0A931CQ29-F1
#
_cell.length_a   1.000
_cell.length_b   1.000
_cell.length_c   1.000
_cell.angle_alpha   90.00
_cell.angle_beta   90.00
_cell.angle_gamma   90.00
#
_symmetry.space_group_name_H-M   'P 1'
#
loop_
_entity.id
_entity.type
_entity.pdbx_description
1 polymer ?
#
loop_
_entity_poly.entity_id
_entity_poly.type
_entity_poly.pdbx_seq_one_letter_code
_entity_poly.pdbx_strand_id
1 'polypeptide(L)'
;MGRIVWTGAGRPLRPESGSGHGRWFQRCGRQAGEAPAPAGDHWIRAPIKSRSDSGEKTPRVAYPDKDARCPCLSGETYGACCGRYLESDAAPPTAESLMRSRFTAFAVGDAAYLLLSWHGGSRPDSFELDQTLRWYRLDILSTTAGGPLDTEGAVEFRAYFKHDDGAGSQRERSRFVRTGGRWFYLDGVVDS
;
A
#
# COMPACT_ATOMS: atom_id res chain seq x y z
N MET A 1 -18.77 -64.72 -13.36
CA MET A 1 -19.51 -64.53 -12.09
C MET A 1 -18.76 -63.46 -11.28
N GLY A 2 -19.27 -62.35 -10.75
CA GLY A 2 -20.56 -61.66 -10.76
C GLY A 2 -20.51 -60.49 -9.74
N ARG A 3 -21.10 -59.32 -10.10
CA ARG A 3 -21.63 -58.16 -9.31
C ARG A 3 -20.62 -57.32 -8.46
N ILE A 4 -20.30 -56.05 -8.80
CA ILE A 4 -21.03 -54.74 -8.76
C ILE A 4 -21.42 -54.26 -7.35
N VAL A 5 -20.96 -53.07 -6.91
CA VAL A 5 -21.81 -51.90 -6.53
C VAL A 5 -21.07 -50.57 -6.75
N TRP A 6 -21.71 -49.65 -7.48
CA TRP A 6 -21.37 -48.23 -7.64
C TRP A 6 -22.22 -47.39 -6.68
N THR A 7 -21.64 -46.34 -6.11
CA THR A 7 -22.39 -45.15 -5.68
C THR A 7 -21.74 -43.89 -6.27
N GLY A 8 -22.50 -43.24 -7.15
CA GLY A 8 -22.73 -41.80 -7.11
C GLY A 8 -21.56 -40.84 -7.39
N ALA A 9 -21.45 -40.47 -8.66
CA ALA A 9 -21.13 -39.13 -9.17
C ALA A 9 -19.81 -38.46 -8.73
N GLY A 10 -18.73 -38.81 -9.44
CA GLY A 10 -17.56 -37.95 -9.57
C GLY A 10 -17.91 -36.65 -10.31
N ARG A 11 -17.71 -35.51 -9.67
CA ARG A 11 -17.45 -34.23 -10.36
C ARG A 11 -16.01 -34.29 -10.88
N PRO A 12 -15.73 -33.83 -12.10
CA PRO A 12 -14.36 -33.75 -12.58
C PRO A 12 -13.53 -32.83 -11.69
N LEU A 13 -12.34 -33.29 -11.32
CA LEU A 13 -11.28 -32.48 -10.76
C LEU A 13 -11.04 -31.30 -11.72
N ARG A 14 -11.44 -30.09 -11.31
CA ARG A 14 -10.96 -28.86 -11.93
C ARG A 14 -9.51 -28.67 -11.51
N PRO A 15 -8.65 -28.15 -12.40
CA PRO A 15 -7.25 -27.92 -12.11
C PRO A 15 -7.11 -26.90 -10.98
N GLU A 16 -6.27 -27.24 -10.01
CA GLU A 16 -5.63 -26.28 -9.13
C GLU A 16 -4.93 -25.24 -10.01
N SER A 17 -5.42 -24.00 -9.97
CA SER A 17 -4.67 -22.84 -10.44
C SER A 17 -4.41 -21.99 -9.21
N GLY A 18 -3.22 -22.18 -8.65
CA GLY A 18 -2.68 -21.30 -7.63
C GLY A 18 -2.53 -19.91 -8.22
N SER A 19 -3.48 -19.02 -7.93
CA SER A 19 -3.29 -17.59 -8.12
C SER A 19 -2.52 -17.06 -6.90
N GLY A 20 -1.20 -17.25 -6.95
CA GLY A 20 -0.25 -16.78 -5.96
C GLY A 20 0.31 -15.40 -6.30
N HIS A 21 -0.43 -14.55 -7.00
CA HIS A 21 0.04 -13.24 -7.45
C HIS A 21 -0.33 -12.14 -6.44
N GLY A 22 0.68 -11.48 -5.89
CA GLY A 22 0.59 -10.12 -5.37
C GLY A 22 -0.24 -9.91 -4.10
N ARG A 23 0.13 -10.54 -2.98
CA ARG A 23 -0.31 -10.05 -1.67
C ARG A 23 0.44 -8.75 -1.36
N TRP A 24 -0.25 -7.62 -1.46
CA TRP A 24 0.22 -6.24 -1.19
C TRP A 24 1.05 -6.08 0.07
N PHE A 25 0.70 -6.84 1.10
CA PHE A 25 1.35 -6.79 2.39
C PHE A 25 1.52 -8.23 2.85
N GLN A 26 2.77 -8.70 2.86
CA GLN A 26 3.08 -10.00 3.43
C GLN A 26 2.57 -10.05 4.87
N ARG A 27 1.89 -11.15 5.17
CA ARG A 27 1.27 -11.50 6.44
C ARG A 27 2.32 -11.53 7.56
N CYS A 28 2.50 -10.43 8.28
CA CYS A 28 3.15 -10.43 9.59
C CYS A 28 2.10 -10.73 10.67
N GLY A 29 1.81 -12.00 10.87
CA GLY A 29 1.17 -12.45 12.10
C GLY A 29 2.21 -12.65 13.20
N ARG A 30 2.39 -11.66 14.08
CA ARG A 30 2.68 -11.84 15.51
C ARG A 30 2.65 -10.51 16.27
N GLN A 31 2.37 -10.60 17.57
CA GLN A 31 1.92 -9.53 18.46
C GLN A 31 2.70 -8.21 18.34
N ALA A 32 1.96 -7.11 18.33
CA ALA A 32 2.46 -5.76 18.53
C ALA A 32 3.27 -5.70 19.84
N GLY A 33 4.59 -5.78 19.74
CA GLY A 33 5.50 -5.28 20.75
C GLY A 33 5.67 -3.78 20.53
N GLU A 34 5.63 -3.02 21.61
CA GLU A 34 5.82 -1.57 21.65
C GLU A 34 7.24 -1.21 21.20
N ALA A 35 7.48 -1.17 19.89
CA ALA A 35 8.67 -0.54 19.34
C ALA A 35 8.42 0.97 19.35
N PRO A 36 9.21 1.77 20.06
CA PRO A 36 9.03 3.22 20.06
C PRO A 36 9.18 3.73 18.63
N ALA A 37 8.17 4.48 18.16
CA ALA A 37 8.31 5.31 16.98
C ALA A 37 9.58 6.18 17.15
N PRO A 38 10.37 6.42 16.09
CA PRO A 38 11.53 7.29 16.21
C PRO A 38 11.07 8.65 16.77
N ALA A 39 11.59 8.98 17.95
CA ALA A 39 11.40 10.28 18.58
C ALA A 39 12.19 11.30 17.75
N GLY A 40 11.48 12.04 16.90
CA GLY A 40 12.08 13.11 16.12
C GLY A 40 11.06 13.71 15.18
N ASP A 41 10.92 15.04 15.24
CA ASP A 41 10.03 15.83 14.39
C ASP A 41 10.41 15.82 12.89
N HIS A 42 11.46 15.07 12.53
CA HIS A 42 12.09 15.10 11.23
C HIS A 42 11.54 14.00 10.31
N TRP A 43 10.60 14.36 9.44
CA TRP A 43 10.13 13.52 8.32
C TRP A 43 11.09 13.54 7.16
N ILE A 44 12.39 13.55 7.50
CA ILE A 44 13.45 13.67 6.52
C ILE A 44 13.51 12.33 5.79
N ARG A 45 12.92 12.31 4.59
CA ARG A 45 13.55 11.56 3.51
C ARG A 45 14.99 12.02 3.49
N ALA A 46 15.94 11.12 3.80
CA ALA A 46 17.35 11.44 3.61
C ALA A 46 17.46 12.08 2.23
N PRO A 47 17.97 13.32 2.10
CA PRO A 47 17.98 14.01 0.82
C PRO A 47 18.65 13.07 -0.16
N ILE A 48 17.99 12.81 -1.30
CA ILE A 48 18.63 12.21 -2.45
C ILE A 48 19.71 13.20 -2.86
N LYS A 49 20.89 13.11 -2.23
CA LYS A 49 22.06 13.85 -2.64
C LYS A 49 22.31 13.32 -4.04
N SER A 50 22.04 14.15 -5.05
CA SER A 50 22.61 13.96 -6.37
C SER A 50 24.12 14.10 -6.21
N ARG A 51 24.78 13.02 -5.75
CA ARG A 51 26.19 12.84 -5.97
C ARG A 51 26.34 12.58 -7.46
N SER A 52 26.79 13.61 -8.16
CA SER A 52 27.55 13.39 -9.38
C SER A 52 28.71 12.44 -9.05
N ASP A 53 28.96 11.51 -9.96
CA ASP A 53 30.06 10.54 -9.97
C ASP A 53 29.93 9.29 -9.10
N SER A 54 29.21 8.29 -9.62
CA SER A 54 29.75 6.97 -10.00
C SER A 54 28.60 5.95 -10.24
N GLY A 55 28.19 5.82 -11.50
CA GLY A 55 28.02 4.50 -12.12
C GLY A 55 26.80 3.61 -11.85
N GLU A 56 25.98 3.80 -10.80
CA GLU A 56 24.77 2.97 -10.63
C GLU A 56 23.52 3.86 -10.50
N LYS A 57 22.80 4.04 -11.61
CA LYS A 57 21.57 4.86 -11.65
C LYS A 57 20.44 4.09 -10.99
N THR A 58 20.26 4.22 -9.67
CA THR A 58 18.95 3.89 -9.07
C THR A 58 17.89 4.71 -9.81
N PRO A 59 16.86 4.09 -10.42
CA PRO A 59 15.82 4.84 -11.11
C PRO A 59 15.18 5.81 -10.12
N ARG A 60 15.21 7.11 -10.44
CA ARG A 60 14.44 8.09 -9.67
C ARG A 60 12.96 7.81 -9.93
N VAL A 61 12.15 7.81 -8.87
CA VAL A 61 10.69 7.75 -8.99
C VAL A 61 10.23 8.87 -9.93
N ALA A 62 9.48 8.53 -10.98
CA ALA A 62 8.91 9.49 -11.90
C ALA A 62 7.53 9.91 -11.40
N TYR A 63 7.47 11.04 -10.69
CA TYR A 63 6.20 11.59 -10.22
C TYR A 63 5.38 12.22 -11.37
N PRO A 64 4.04 12.24 -11.27
CA PRO A 64 3.18 12.98 -12.19
C PRO A 64 3.50 14.49 -12.19
N ASP A 65 3.11 15.18 -13.26
CA ASP A 65 3.06 16.65 -13.27
C ASP A 65 2.16 17.15 -12.13
N LYS A 66 2.52 18.28 -11.50
CA LYS A 66 1.76 18.88 -10.39
C LYS A 66 0.32 19.19 -10.78
N ASP A 67 0.07 19.53 -12.04
CA ASP A 67 -1.25 19.88 -12.55
C ASP A 67 -2.01 18.67 -13.12
N ALA A 68 -1.35 17.52 -13.26
CA ALA A 68 -2.02 16.28 -13.66
C ALA A 68 -2.98 15.80 -12.55
N ARG A 69 -3.99 15.01 -12.92
CA ARG A 69 -4.89 14.39 -11.94
C ARG A 69 -4.10 13.47 -11.02
N CYS A 70 -4.40 13.55 -9.71
CA CYS A 70 -3.74 12.69 -8.74
C CYS A 70 -4.07 11.20 -8.98
N PRO A 71 -3.09 10.28 -8.95
CA PRO A 71 -3.33 8.85 -9.13
C PRO A 71 -4.31 8.25 -8.12
N CYS A 72 -4.44 8.80 -6.91
CA CYS A 72 -5.41 8.34 -5.92
C CYS A 72 -6.87 8.63 -6.25
N LEU A 73 -7.14 9.29 -7.39
CA LEU A 73 -8.47 9.63 -7.90
C LEU A 73 -9.35 10.40 -6.91
N SER A 74 -8.75 11.25 -6.08
CA SER A 74 -9.50 12.15 -5.18
C SER A 74 -10.30 13.23 -5.90
N GLY A 75 -10.01 13.49 -7.18
CA GLY A 75 -10.56 14.61 -7.97
C GLY A 75 -9.61 15.81 -8.06
N GLU A 76 -8.64 15.90 -7.14
CA GLU A 76 -7.63 16.96 -7.08
C GLU A 76 -6.45 16.73 -8.06
N THR A 77 -5.69 17.79 -8.31
CA THR A 77 -4.39 17.67 -9.00
C THR A 77 -3.35 17.03 -8.09
N TYR A 78 -2.31 16.43 -8.68
CA TYR A 78 -1.27 15.71 -7.95
C TYR A 78 -0.57 16.63 -6.94
N GLY A 79 -0.16 17.82 -7.35
CA GLY A 79 0.50 18.80 -6.49
C GLY A 79 -0.39 19.32 -5.35
N ALA A 80 -1.70 19.36 -5.55
CA ALA A 80 -2.68 19.73 -4.53
C ALA A 80 -3.14 18.53 -3.66
N CYS A 81 -2.70 17.33 -3.96
CA CYS A 81 -3.11 16.12 -3.27
C CYS A 81 -1.90 15.36 -2.73
N CYS A 82 -1.55 14.22 -3.33
CA CYS A 82 -0.53 13.33 -2.81
C CYS A 82 0.89 13.88 -3.00
N GLY A 83 1.13 14.75 -3.99
CA GLY A 83 2.42 15.40 -4.21
C GLY A 83 2.88 16.23 -3.01
N ARG A 84 1.96 16.77 -2.20
CA ARG A 84 2.29 17.46 -0.94
C ARG A 84 3.00 16.53 0.04
N TYR A 85 2.66 15.24 0.07
CA TYR A 85 3.20 14.29 1.04
C TYR A 85 4.34 13.45 0.48
N LEU A 86 4.29 13.12 -0.82
CA LEU A 86 5.31 12.29 -1.46
C LEU A 86 6.59 13.09 -1.75
N GLU A 87 6.48 14.38 -2.06
CA GLU A 87 7.62 15.19 -2.50
C GLU A 87 8.05 16.26 -1.48
N SER A 88 7.35 16.39 -0.35
CA SER A 88 7.71 17.32 0.73
C SER A 88 7.59 16.66 2.10
N ASP A 89 7.99 17.36 3.16
CA ASP A 89 7.94 16.85 4.54
C ASP A 89 6.55 16.99 5.20
N ALA A 90 5.54 17.41 4.45
CA ALA A 90 4.17 17.52 4.97
C ALA A 90 3.61 16.13 5.32
N ALA A 91 3.00 16.02 6.51
CA ALA A 91 2.31 14.80 6.92
C ALA A 91 0.87 14.79 6.39
N PRO A 92 0.36 13.62 5.94
CA PRO A 92 -1.06 13.46 5.72
C PRO A 92 -1.85 13.72 7.02
N PRO A 93 -2.86 14.60 7.02
CA PRO A 93 -3.55 15.03 8.23
C PRO A 93 -4.55 13.99 8.77
N THR A 94 -4.93 13.00 7.95
CA THR A 94 -5.92 11.97 8.26
C THR A 94 -5.44 10.59 7.80
N ALA A 95 -6.01 9.53 8.38
CA ALA A 95 -5.75 8.15 7.97
C ALA A 95 -6.11 7.92 6.48
N GLU A 96 -7.22 8.51 6.01
CA GLU A 96 -7.61 8.43 4.60
C GLU A 96 -6.61 9.17 3.69
N SER A 97 -6.15 10.36 4.09
CA SER A 97 -5.12 11.09 3.32
C SER A 97 -3.84 10.26 3.24
N LEU A 98 -3.46 9.60 4.33
CA LEU A 98 -2.32 8.70 4.34
C LEU A 98 -2.56 7.51 3.39
N MET A 99 -3.71 6.85 3.45
CA MET A 99 -4.04 5.73 2.57
C MET A 99 -3.97 6.14 1.09
N ARG A 100 -4.53 7.29 0.71
CA ARG A 100 -4.48 7.82 -0.66
C ARG A 100 -3.05 8.11 -1.12
N SER A 101 -2.23 8.68 -0.25
CA SER A 101 -0.82 8.94 -0.54
C SER A 101 -0.01 7.64 -0.70
N ARG A 102 -0.28 6.63 0.15
CA ARG A 102 0.32 5.29 0.01
C ARG A 102 -0.07 4.63 -1.30
N PHE A 103 -1.34 4.67 -1.70
CA PHE A 103 -1.77 4.18 -3.01
C PHE A 103 -1.02 4.89 -4.15
N THR A 104 -0.86 6.21 -4.08
CA THR A 104 -0.11 6.95 -5.09
C THR A 104 1.34 6.49 -5.14
N ALA A 105 1.97 6.26 -3.99
CA ALA A 105 3.33 5.71 -3.91
C ALA A 105 3.44 4.34 -4.57
N PHE A 106 2.45 3.44 -4.40
CA PHE A 106 2.38 2.19 -5.17
C PHE A 106 2.28 2.44 -6.68
N ALA A 107 1.42 3.36 -7.11
CA ALA A 107 1.20 3.66 -8.52
C ALA A 107 2.44 4.25 -9.22
N VAL A 108 3.29 4.98 -8.50
CA VAL A 108 4.52 5.59 -9.05
C VAL A 108 5.79 4.80 -8.76
N GLY A 109 5.72 3.70 -8.01
CA GLY A 109 6.89 2.89 -7.67
C GLY A 109 7.73 3.42 -6.50
N ASP A 110 7.14 4.17 -5.57
CA ASP A 110 7.83 4.83 -4.46
C ASP A 110 7.87 3.98 -3.18
N ALA A 111 8.72 2.95 -3.19
CA ALA A 111 8.93 2.07 -2.03
C ALA A 111 9.46 2.81 -0.78
N ALA A 112 10.25 3.88 -0.98
CA ALA A 112 10.80 4.66 0.12
C ALA A 112 9.71 5.37 0.92
N TYR A 113 8.71 5.97 0.24
CA TYR A 113 7.55 6.56 0.93
C TYR A 113 6.72 5.50 1.66
N LEU A 114 6.57 4.31 1.08
CA LEU A 114 5.83 3.21 1.70
C LEU A 114 6.51 2.71 2.98
N LEU A 115 7.83 2.64 3.03
CA LEU A 115 8.59 2.30 4.23
C LEU A 115 8.61 3.43 5.26
N LEU A 116 8.67 4.69 4.83
CA LEU A 116 8.64 5.86 5.72
C LEU A 116 7.32 5.99 6.46
N SER A 117 6.22 5.70 5.77
CA SER A 117 4.85 5.84 6.30
C SER A 117 4.30 4.57 6.96
N TRP A 118 5.15 3.57 7.21
CA TRP A 118 4.81 2.35 7.94
C TRP A 118 5.26 2.46 9.39
N HIS A 119 4.40 2.07 10.32
CA HIS A 119 4.73 2.01 11.74
C HIS A 119 5.93 1.10 12.01
N GLY A 120 6.92 1.59 12.76
CA GLY A 120 8.19 0.89 12.98
C GLY A 120 8.06 -0.48 13.63
N GLY A 121 7.06 -0.68 14.48
CA GLY A 121 6.80 -1.98 15.14
C GLY A 121 6.19 -3.06 14.24
N SER A 122 5.70 -2.72 13.05
CA SER A 122 5.09 -3.67 12.10
C SER A 122 5.69 -3.62 10.70
N ARG A 123 6.66 -2.73 10.47
CA ARG A 123 7.34 -2.57 9.20
C ARG A 123 8.28 -3.75 8.93
N PRO A 124 8.25 -4.38 7.75
CA PRO A 124 9.20 -5.42 7.38
C PRO A 124 10.61 -4.82 7.20
N ASP A 125 11.64 -5.66 7.38
CA ASP A 125 13.05 -5.25 7.20
C ASP A 125 13.36 -4.87 5.75
N SER A 126 12.68 -5.50 4.79
CA SER A 126 12.79 -5.24 3.36
C SER A 126 11.41 -5.18 2.73
N PHE A 127 11.24 -4.29 1.75
CA PHE A 127 10.00 -4.15 0.99
C PHE A 127 10.34 -3.83 -0.46
N GLU A 128 9.90 -4.69 -1.37
CA GLU A 128 10.09 -4.54 -2.81
C GLU A 128 8.74 -4.48 -3.51
N LEU A 129 8.64 -3.59 -4.50
CA LEU A 129 7.45 -3.48 -5.32
C LEU A 129 7.54 -4.43 -6.51
N ASP A 130 6.44 -5.12 -6.79
CA ASP A 130 6.31 -5.87 -8.04
C ASP A 130 6.11 -4.90 -9.20
N GLN A 131 7.14 -4.76 -10.03
CA GLN A 131 7.17 -3.80 -11.13
C GLN A 131 6.27 -4.20 -12.31
N THR A 132 5.79 -5.45 -12.34
CA THR A 132 4.82 -5.90 -13.34
C THR A 132 3.39 -5.46 -12.99
N LEU A 133 3.14 -5.07 -11.73
CA LEU A 133 1.84 -4.58 -11.28
C LEU A 133 1.70 -3.08 -11.51
N ARG A 134 0.66 -2.71 -12.26
CA ARG A 134 0.32 -1.32 -12.57
C ARG A 134 -0.97 -0.94 -11.84
N TRP A 135 -0.84 -0.27 -10.70
CA TRP A 135 -1.95 0.31 -9.93
C TRP A 135 -2.54 1.51 -10.66
N TYR A 136 -3.86 1.53 -10.86
CA TYR A 136 -4.49 2.58 -11.66
C TYR A 136 -5.79 3.16 -11.08
N ARG A 137 -6.39 2.54 -10.06
CA ARG A 137 -7.58 3.07 -9.41
C ARG A 137 -7.66 2.67 -7.94
N LEU A 138 -8.13 3.62 -7.13
CA LEU A 138 -8.46 3.45 -5.72
C LEU A 138 -9.89 3.89 -5.49
N ASP A 139 -10.69 3.01 -4.89
CA ASP A 139 -12.01 3.32 -4.37
C ASP A 139 -11.96 3.22 -2.85
N ILE A 140 -12.17 4.33 -2.13
CA ILE A 140 -12.37 4.30 -0.67
C ILE A 140 -13.81 3.85 -0.41
N LEU A 141 -13.97 2.75 0.32
CA LEU A 141 -15.26 2.13 0.63
C LEU A 141 -15.81 2.62 1.97
N SER A 142 -14.94 2.72 2.99
CA SER A 142 -15.32 3.26 4.30
C SER A 142 -14.11 3.81 5.05
N THR A 143 -14.35 4.79 5.92
CA THR A 143 -13.36 5.32 6.87
C THR A 143 -13.97 5.26 8.28
N THR A 144 -13.22 4.79 9.27
CA THR A 144 -13.61 4.74 10.68
C THR A 144 -12.57 5.51 11.51
N ALA A 145 -13.00 6.55 12.24
CA ALA A 145 -12.09 7.48 12.92
C ALA A 145 -11.03 8.05 11.94
N GLY A 146 -9.78 8.24 12.39
CA GLY A 146 -8.70 8.68 11.50
C GLY A 146 -8.74 10.16 11.11
N GLY A 147 -9.55 10.98 11.77
CA GLY A 147 -9.62 12.42 11.60
C GLY A 147 -8.45 13.16 12.24
N PRO A 148 -8.37 14.50 12.09
CA PRO A 148 -7.24 15.30 12.57
C PRO A 148 -7.03 15.32 14.09
N LEU A 149 -8.00 14.81 14.87
CA LEU A 149 -7.95 14.74 16.33
C LEU A 149 -7.88 13.30 16.85
N ASP A 150 -8.03 12.31 15.98
CA ASP A 150 -7.98 10.91 16.37
C ASP A 150 -6.54 10.43 16.53
N THR A 151 -6.36 9.37 17.32
CA THR A 151 -5.09 8.67 17.50
C THR A 151 -5.02 7.34 16.75
N GLU A 152 -6.17 6.82 16.32
CA GLU A 152 -6.31 5.60 15.53
C GLU A 152 -7.35 5.78 14.43
N GLY A 153 -7.24 4.99 13.37
CA GLY A 153 -8.21 5.00 12.28
C GLY A 153 -8.14 3.76 11.43
N ALA A 154 -9.19 3.50 10.68
CA ALA A 154 -9.22 2.43 9.69
C ALA A 154 -9.79 2.93 8.38
N VAL A 155 -9.24 2.44 7.27
CA VAL A 155 -9.71 2.74 5.91
C VAL A 155 -9.92 1.44 5.18
N GLU A 156 -11.14 1.23 4.72
CA GLU A 156 -11.48 0.13 3.83
C GLU A 156 -11.51 0.64 2.39
N PHE A 157 -10.87 -0.07 1.48
CA PHE A 157 -10.75 0.35 0.10
C PHE A 157 -10.70 -0.85 -0.85
N ARG A 158 -10.90 -0.54 -2.13
CA ARG A 158 -10.59 -1.44 -3.23
C ARG A 158 -9.59 -0.77 -4.16
N ALA A 159 -8.51 -1.47 -4.44
CA ALA A 159 -7.45 -0.99 -5.32
C ALA A 159 -7.31 -1.91 -6.54
N TYR A 160 -7.22 -1.30 -7.72
CA TYR A 160 -7.24 -1.98 -9.00
C TYR A 160 -5.88 -1.93 -9.67
N PHE A 161 -5.49 -3.05 -10.27
CA PHE A 161 -4.22 -3.23 -10.96
C PHE A 161 -4.38 -3.89 -12.31
N LYS A 162 -3.36 -3.72 -13.14
CA LYS A 162 -3.10 -4.56 -14.31
C LYS A 162 -1.79 -5.31 -14.11
N HIS A 163 -1.77 -6.54 -14.58
CA HIS A 163 -0.61 -7.41 -14.73
C HIS A 163 -0.57 -7.92 -16.17
N ASP A 164 0.49 -8.62 -16.56
CA ASP A 164 0.60 -9.26 -17.88
C ASP A 164 -0.54 -10.27 -18.12
N ASP A 165 -1.05 -10.89 -17.06
CA ASP A 165 -2.17 -11.86 -17.10
C ASP A 165 -3.57 -11.20 -17.10
N GLY A 166 -3.64 -9.88 -17.01
CA GLY A 166 -4.90 -9.12 -17.07
C GLY A 166 -5.12 -8.15 -15.91
N ALA A 167 -6.37 -7.66 -15.78
CA ALA A 167 -6.75 -6.72 -14.74
C ALA A 167 -7.34 -7.42 -13.52
N GLY A 168 -7.07 -6.89 -12.33
CA GLY A 168 -7.58 -7.40 -11.06
C GLY A 168 -7.87 -6.28 -10.07
N SER A 169 -8.41 -6.66 -8.91
CA SER A 169 -8.61 -5.76 -7.79
C SER A 169 -8.41 -6.47 -6.47
N GLN A 170 -7.98 -5.73 -5.45
CA GLN A 170 -7.91 -6.19 -4.07
C GLN A 170 -8.80 -5.33 -3.19
N ARG A 171 -9.56 -5.94 -2.27
CA ARG A 171 -10.25 -5.24 -1.18
C ARG A 171 -9.46 -5.44 0.10
N GLU A 172 -9.21 -4.36 0.83
CA GLU A 172 -8.49 -4.39 2.12
C GLU A 172 -9.13 -3.43 3.11
N ARG A 173 -9.09 -3.80 4.39
CA ARG A 173 -9.28 -2.88 5.52
C ARG A 173 -7.96 -2.67 6.24
N SER A 174 -7.35 -1.50 6.07
CA SER A 174 -6.10 -1.13 6.75
C SER A 174 -6.37 -0.37 8.04
N ARG A 175 -5.49 -0.54 9.02
CA ARG A 175 -5.45 0.21 10.28
C ARG A 175 -4.27 1.18 10.29
N PHE A 176 -4.49 2.31 10.95
CA PHE A 176 -3.54 3.40 11.06
C PHE A 176 -3.48 3.88 12.51
N VAL A 177 -2.28 4.30 12.92
CA VAL A 177 -2.02 4.87 14.25
C VAL A 177 -1.35 6.23 14.09
N ARG A 178 -1.66 7.16 15.00
CA ARG A 178 -1.03 8.46 15.05
C ARG A 178 -0.05 8.53 16.21
N THR A 179 1.21 8.81 15.92
CA THR A 179 2.28 8.91 16.91
C THR A 179 3.15 10.13 16.60
N GLY A 180 3.49 10.92 17.62
CA GLY A 180 4.22 12.18 17.43
C GLY A 180 3.49 13.15 16.48
N GLY A 181 2.15 13.14 16.50
CA GLY A 181 1.33 13.99 15.64
C GLY A 181 1.17 13.52 14.19
N ARG A 182 1.77 12.38 13.78
CA ARG A 182 1.71 11.87 12.41
C ARG A 182 1.09 10.49 12.29
N TRP A 183 0.39 10.25 11.19
CA TRP A 183 -0.23 8.97 10.86
C TRP A 183 0.78 7.97 10.27
N PHE A 184 0.66 6.71 10.66
CA PHE A 184 1.41 5.57 10.14
C PHE A 184 0.47 4.42 9.79
N TYR A 185 0.77 3.71 8.71
CA TYR A 185 0.14 2.42 8.41
C TYR A 185 0.61 1.39 9.44
N LEU A 186 -0.33 0.71 10.09
CA LEU A 186 -0.04 -0.32 11.07
C LEU A 186 -0.06 -1.71 10.41
N ASP A 187 -1.21 -2.12 9.90
CA ASP A 187 -1.42 -3.36 9.17
C ASP A 187 -2.76 -3.31 8.39
N GLY A 188 -3.14 -4.42 7.76
CA GLY A 188 -4.43 -4.56 7.12
C GLY A 188 -4.84 -6.00 6.86
N VAL A 189 -6.13 -6.20 6.66
CA VAL A 189 -6.73 -7.50 6.34
C VAL A 189 -7.28 -7.45 4.92
N VAL A 190 -6.83 -8.39 4.10
CA VAL A 190 -7.25 -8.53 2.69
C VAL A 190 -8.39 -9.53 2.61
N ASP A 191 -9.50 -9.11 2.00
CA ASP A 191 -10.60 -10.01 1.67
C ASP A 191 -10.33 -10.61 0.29
N SER A 192 -10.23 -11.94 0.24
CA SER A 192 -10.04 -12.76 -0.97
C SER A 192 -11.36 -13.19 -1.60
#